data_AF-A0A1B8E5Q4-F1
#
_entry.id   AF-A0A1B8E5Q4-F1
#
_cell.length_a   1.000
_cell.length_b   1.000
_cell.length_c   1.000
_cell.angle_alpha   90.00
_cell.angle_beta   90.00
_cell.angle_gamma   90.00
#
_symmetry.space_group_name_H-M   'P 1'
#
loop_
_entity.id
_entity.type
_entity.pdbx_description
1 polymer ?
#
loop_
_entity_poly.entity_id
_entity_poly.type
_entity_poly.pdbx_seq_one_letter_code
_entity_poly.pdbx_strand_id
1 'polypeptide(L)'
;MHQVVGNQRIAWEPGFWRRAPWKAVSSILAFVVCCAGLAAILVDSNGKEVNTWPRSSMPVSVPVLLSLIVGFANLCLTIALSQAYEVAWWLNAMRGAELRRLQFDLDIQHNLSALFGPSRTVDKFAVVAAISLVVSIVDGPLIQRASTITPNAYESHYEFLAATLACVVLQALAIATLLVGWQRLCRQVSLDAFEMSKALEEPLLQNGSSNGTIDDVLARVGRVPLRYGEILPVEGPIPVMSQHLKESQGTSVAGSGDLPVE
;
A
#
# COMPACT_ATOMS: atom_id res chain seq x y z
N MET A 1 -36.53 -26.59 -15.57
CA MET A 1 -35.31 -26.77 -16.38
C MET A 1 -34.18 -25.97 -15.72
N HIS A 2 -33.38 -26.62 -14.86
CA HIS A 2 -32.19 -26.02 -14.29
C HIS A 2 -31.10 -25.97 -15.38
N GLN A 3 -30.80 -24.77 -15.87
CA GLN A 3 -29.57 -24.53 -16.62
C GLN A 3 -28.40 -24.85 -15.69
N VAL A 4 -27.74 -25.97 -15.94
CA VAL A 4 -26.42 -26.25 -15.37
C VAL A 4 -25.51 -25.19 -15.96
N VAL A 5 -25.32 -24.07 -15.26
CA VAL A 5 -24.30 -23.08 -15.60
C VAL A 5 -22.98 -23.83 -15.56
N GLY A 6 -22.48 -24.17 -16.75
CA GLY A 6 -21.26 -24.94 -16.92
C GLY A 6 -20.16 -24.33 -16.08
N ASN A 7 -19.47 -25.18 -15.34
CA ASN A 7 -18.31 -24.82 -14.52
C ASN A 7 -17.20 -24.28 -15.44
N GLN A 8 -17.30 -23.01 -15.84
CA GLN A 8 -16.29 -22.35 -16.66
C GLN A 8 -15.05 -22.11 -15.79
N ARG A 9 -14.23 -23.17 -15.70
CA ARG A 9 -12.90 -23.11 -15.08
C ARG A 9 -12.01 -22.34 -16.05
N ILE A 10 -11.58 -21.15 -15.66
CA ILE A 10 -10.61 -20.35 -16.41
C ILE A 10 -9.27 -21.11 -16.39
N ALA A 11 -8.68 -21.35 -17.56
CA ALA A 11 -7.45 -22.13 -17.71
C ALA A 11 -6.24 -21.39 -17.14
N TRP A 12 -5.30 -22.15 -16.56
CA TRP A 12 -4.05 -21.61 -16.03
C TRP A 12 -3.04 -21.36 -17.15
N GLU A 13 -2.97 -20.15 -17.67
CA GLU A 13 -2.03 -19.78 -18.74
C GLU A 13 -1.01 -18.77 -18.23
N PRO A 14 0.24 -19.14 -17.89
CA PRO A 14 1.29 -18.18 -17.52
C PRO A 14 1.69 -17.30 -18.71
N GLY A 15 2.29 -16.13 -18.46
CA GLY A 15 2.71 -15.25 -19.56
C GLY A 15 3.65 -14.11 -19.15
N PHE A 16 4.66 -13.86 -19.98
CA PHE A 16 5.76 -12.94 -19.66
C PHE A 16 5.39 -11.47 -19.70
N TRP A 17 4.74 -11.05 -20.78
CA TRP A 17 4.47 -9.63 -21.04
C TRP A 17 3.05 -9.23 -20.64
N ARG A 18 2.11 -10.17 -20.73
CA ARG A 18 0.68 -9.92 -20.50
C ARG A 18 0.37 -9.63 -19.02
N ARG A 19 1.25 -10.05 -18.10
CA ARG A 19 1.06 -9.92 -16.64
C ARG A 19 2.33 -9.45 -15.91
N ALA A 20 3.17 -8.70 -16.62
CA ALA A 20 4.33 -8.08 -15.97
C ALA A 20 3.85 -7.06 -14.92
N PRO A 21 4.58 -6.91 -13.79
CA PRO A 21 4.31 -5.92 -12.75
C PRO A 21 4.68 -4.51 -13.24
N TRP A 22 3.89 -4.00 -14.20
CA TRP A 22 4.19 -2.74 -14.89
C TRP A 22 4.25 -1.54 -13.94
N LYS A 23 3.48 -1.54 -12.85
CA LYS A 23 3.55 -0.47 -11.84
C LYS A 23 4.96 -0.43 -11.25
N ALA A 24 5.47 -1.55 -10.73
CA ALA A 24 6.80 -1.67 -10.16
C ALA A 24 7.90 -1.34 -11.19
N VAL A 25 7.78 -1.85 -12.42
CA VAL A 25 8.75 -1.54 -13.49
C VAL A 25 8.78 -0.04 -13.79
N SER A 26 7.61 0.58 -13.94
CA SER A 26 7.50 2.02 -14.21
C SER A 26 8.01 2.87 -13.04
N SER A 27 7.73 2.46 -11.81
CA SER A 27 8.20 3.13 -10.59
C SER A 27 9.71 3.01 -10.44
N ILE A 28 10.31 1.84 -10.72
CA ILE A 28 11.77 1.67 -10.70
C ILE A 28 12.42 2.53 -11.79
N LEU A 29 11.83 2.61 -12.99
CA LEU A 29 12.33 3.47 -14.06
C LEU A 29 12.25 4.95 -13.68
N ALA A 30 11.12 5.41 -13.14
CA ALA A 30 10.94 6.77 -12.66
C ALA A 30 11.96 7.10 -11.55
N PHE A 31 12.20 6.16 -10.65
CA PHE A 31 13.22 6.27 -9.62
C PHE A 31 14.64 6.45 -10.20
N VAL A 32 15.01 5.69 -11.24
CA VAL A 32 16.32 5.85 -11.92
C VAL A 32 16.45 7.26 -12.53
N VAL A 33 15.36 7.80 -13.10
CA VAL A 33 15.32 9.19 -13.60
C VAL A 33 15.53 10.19 -12.46
N CYS A 34 14.92 9.97 -11.29
CA CYS A 34 15.16 10.80 -10.11
C CYS A 34 16.62 10.76 -9.64
N CYS A 35 17.26 9.59 -9.61
CA CYS A 35 18.68 9.45 -9.29
C CYS A 35 19.56 10.26 -10.24
N ALA A 36 19.29 10.19 -11.55
CA ALA A 36 19.98 11.01 -12.54
C ALA A 36 19.73 12.51 -12.32
N GLY A 37 18.51 12.90 -11.97
CA GLY A 37 18.15 14.28 -11.62
C GLY A 37 18.92 14.81 -10.41
N LEU A 38 19.02 14.03 -9.32
CA LEU A 38 19.81 14.38 -8.14
C LEU A 38 21.28 14.63 -8.49
N ALA A 39 21.88 13.71 -9.25
CA ALA A 39 23.26 13.86 -9.70
C ALA A 39 23.45 15.10 -10.60
N ALA A 40 22.53 15.34 -11.53
CA ALA A 40 22.58 16.49 -12.42
C ALA A 40 22.50 17.82 -11.66
N ILE A 41 21.63 17.90 -10.65
CA ILE A 41 21.48 19.11 -9.81
C ILE A 41 22.75 19.37 -9.01
N LEU A 42 23.36 18.35 -8.40
CA LEU A 42 24.62 18.53 -7.67
C LEU A 42 25.73 19.01 -8.60
N VAL A 43 25.90 18.34 -9.74
CA VAL A 43 26.95 18.70 -10.71
C VAL A 43 26.74 20.11 -11.26
N ASP A 44 25.51 20.49 -11.60
CA ASP A 44 25.22 21.82 -12.14
C ASP A 44 25.30 22.93 -11.09
N SER A 45 24.93 22.66 -9.83
CA SER A 45 24.94 23.69 -8.78
C SER A 45 26.33 23.91 -8.18
N ASN A 46 27.25 22.96 -8.32
CA ASN A 46 28.58 23.03 -7.71
C ASN A 46 29.36 24.29 -8.14
N GLY A 47 29.85 25.04 -7.16
CA GLY A 47 30.60 26.29 -7.33
C GLY A 47 29.77 27.51 -7.71
N LYS A 48 28.44 27.38 -7.89
CA LYS A 48 27.56 28.50 -8.22
C LYS A 48 27.07 29.21 -6.96
N GLU A 49 26.85 30.52 -7.07
CA GLU A 49 26.39 31.33 -5.95
C GLU A 49 24.93 31.01 -5.57
N VAL A 50 24.67 30.99 -4.25
CA VAL A 50 23.37 30.65 -3.67
C VAL A 50 22.24 31.55 -4.17
N ASN A 51 22.52 32.84 -4.37
CA ASN A 51 21.51 33.83 -4.75
C ASN A 51 21.27 33.95 -6.26
N THR A 52 22.05 33.25 -7.08
CA THR A 52 21.96 33.35 -8.55
C THR A 52 21.54 32.04 -9.20
N TRP A 53 21.67 30.91 -8.49
CA TRP A 53 21.29 29.60 -8.98
C TRP A 53 19.84 29.23 -8.58
N PRO A 54 19.05 28.55 -9.44
CA PRO A 54 19.38 28.13 -10.81
C PRO A 54 19.26 29.25 -11.84
N ARG A 55 18.47 30.29 -11.55
CA ARG A 55 18.33 31.50 -12.37
C ARG A 55 18.31 32.72 -11.47
N SER A 56 18.99 33.79 -11.88
CA SER A 56 19.07 35.04 -11.10
C SER A 56 17.70 35.67 -10.79
N SER A 57 16.69 35.46 -11.65
CA SER A 57 15.33 35.98 -11.42
C SER A 57 14.48 35.12 -10.48
N MET A 58 14.88 33.89 -10.19
CA MET A 58 14.15 32.94 -9.33
C MET A 58 15.14 31.97 -8.69
N PRO A 59 15.91 32.42 -7.68
CA PRO A 59 16.84 31.56 -6.98
C PRO A 59 16.07 30.52 -6.16
N VAL A 60 16.54 29.28 -6.22
CA VAL A 60 15.95 28.15 -5.49
C VAL A 60 17.09 27.39 -4.83
N SER A 61 16.94 27.08 -3.55
CA SER A 61 18.01 26.43 -2.82
C SER A 61 18.17 24.96 -3.23
N VAL A 62 19.42 24.54 -3.44
CA VAL A 62 19.77 23.16 -3.82
C VAL A 62 19.17 22.13 -2.84
N PRO A 63 19.28 22.28 -1.50
CA PRO A 63 18.75 21.28 -0.57
C PRO A 63 17.23 21.09 -0.66
N VAL A 64 16.47 22.13 -1.05
CA VAL A 64 15.02 22.03 -1.25
C VAL A 64 14.69 21.18 -2.47
N LEU A 65 15.39 21.39 -3.58
CA LEU A 65 15.19 20.60 -4.80
C LEU A 65 15.60 19.13 -4.60
N LEU A 66 16.69 18.89 -3.88
CA LEU A 66 17.12 17.53 -3.52
C LEU A 66 16.10 16.81 -2.64
N SER A 67 15.57 17.49 -1.63
CA SER A 67 14.56 16.92 -0.74
C SER A 67 13.26 16.59 -1.49
N LEU A 68 12.85 17.44 -2.44
CA LEU A 68 11.67 17.20 -3.27
C LEU A 68 11.84 15.95 -4.15
N ILE A 69 12.98 15.83 -4.83
CA ILE A 69 13.25 14.70 -5.72
C ILE A 69 13.41 13.40 -4.93
N VAL A 70 14.09 13.41 -3.78
CA VAL A 70 14.20 12.23 -2.92
C VAL A 70 12.83 11.81 -2.37
N GLY A 71 11.98 12.76 -1.97
CA GLY A 71 10.61 12.44 -1.54
C GLY A 71 9.82 11.72 -2.63
N PHE A 72 9.94 12.18 -3.88
CA PHE A 72 9.30 11.52 -5.03
C PHE A 72 9.93 10.16 -5.35
N ALA A 73 11.26 10.03 -5.26
CA ALA A 73 11.98 8.77 -5.44
C ALA A 73 11.54 7.71 -4.42
N ASN A 74 11.42 8.10 -3.15
CA ASN A 74 10.96 7.22 -2.07
C ASN A 74 9.52 6.78 -2.27
N LEU A 75 8.63 7.68 -2.70
CA LEU A 75 7.26 7.31 -3.07
C LEU A 75 7.24 6.26 -4.19
N CYS A 76 8.07 6.41 -5.22
CA CYS A 76 8.20 5.42 -6.29
C CYS A 76 8.67 4.06 -5.76
N LEU A 77 9.68 4.03 -4.89
CA LEU A 77 10.17 2.80 -4.27
C LEU A 77 9.11 2.14 -3.37
N THR A 78 8.30 2.92 -2.64
CA THR A 78 7.17 2.38 -1.86
C THR A 78 6.12 1.73 -2.74
N ILE A 79 5.76 2.35 -3.87
CA ILE A 79 4.82 1.76 -4.84
C ILE A 79 5.39 0.47 -5.43
N ALA A 80 6.67 0.47 -5.80
CA ALA A 80 7.35 -0.72 -6.32
C ALA A 80 7.41 -1.85 -5.28
N LEU A 81 7.72 -1.52 -4.03
CA LEU A 81 7.78 -2.46 -2.91
C LEU A 81 6.41 -3.10 -2.64
N SER A 82 5.33 -2.30 -2.63
CA SER A 82 3.96 -2.80 -2.44
C SER A 82 3.61 -3.87 -3.48
N GLN A 83 3.83 -3.60 -4.75
CA GLN A 83 3.56 -4.58 -5.81
C GLN A 83 4.52 -5.78 -5.75
N ALA A 84 5.77 -5.58 -5.33
CA ALA A 84 6.71 -6.68 -5.17
C ALA A 84 6.29 -7.65 -4.06
N TYR A 85 5.70 -7.15 -2.98
CA TYR A 85 5.10 -7.97 -1.94
C TYR A 85 3.91 -8.78 -2.44
N GLU A 86 3.00 -8.19 -3.21
CA GLU A 86 1.89 -8.92 -3.82
C GLU A 86 2.39 -10.11 -4.65
N VAL A 87 3.33 -9.87 -5.56
CA VAL A 87 3.91 -10.91 -6.42
C VAL A 87 4.56 -12.02 -5.60
N ALA A 88 5.41 -11.66 -4.63
CA ALA A 88 6.13 -12.63 -3.82
C ALA A 88 5.18 -13.45 -2.94
N TRP A 89 4.16 -12.83 -2.36
CA TRP A 89 3.20 -13.49 -1.49
C TRP A 89 2.40 -14.56 -2.25
N TRP A 90 1.89 -14.21 -3.44
CA TRP A 90 1.16 -15.16 -4.28
C TRP A 90 2.05 -16.29 -4.79
N LEU A 91 3.33 -16.01 -5.09
CA LEU A 91 4.30 -17.05 -5.43
C LEU A 91 4.53 -18.04 -4.28
N ASN A 92 4.53 -17.57 -3.04
CA ASN A 92 4.65 -18.43 -1.85
C ASN A 92 3.37 -19.22 -1.60
N ALA A 93 2.19 -18.59 -1.73
CA ALA A 93 0.90 -19.26 -1.59
C ALA A 93 0.76 -20.42 -2.59
N MET A 94 1.13 -20.22 -3.86
CA MET A 94 1.13 -21.27 -4.88
C MET A 94 2.11 -22.42 -4.61
N ARG A 95 3.17 -22.19 -3.82
CA ARG A 95 4.12 -23.24 -3.41
C ARG A 95 3.63 -24.06 -2.21
N GLY A 96 2.46 -23.73 -1.65
CA GLY A 96 1.91 -24.39 -0.47
C GLY A 96 2.53 -23.90 0.85
N ALA A 97 2.85 -22.61 0.95
CA ALA A 97 3.31 -22.03 2.22
C ALA A 97 2.25 -22.12 3.33
N GLU A 98 2.69 -22.27 4.58
CA GLU A 98 1.79 -22.29 5.74
C GLU A 98 1.03 -20.96 5.91
N LEU A 99 -0.24 -21.02 6.30
CA LEU A 99 -1.09 -19.85 6.51
C LEU A 99 -0.50 -18.86 7.53
N ARG A 100 0.12 -19.36 8.60
CA ARG A 100 0.79 -18.53 9.61
C ARG A 100 1.92 -17.68 9.01
N ARG A 101 2.68 -18.24 8.06
CA ARG A 101 3.76 -17.54 7.38
C ARG A 101 3.20 -16.47 6.43
N LEU A 102 2.18 -16.81 5.67
CA LEU A 102 1.49 -15.85 4.79
C LEU A 102 0.88 -14.69 5.58
N GLN A 103 0.32 -14.96 6.76
CA GLN A 103 -0.21 -13.94 7.66
C GLN A 103 0.90 -13.04 8.23
N PHE A 104 2.05 -13.61 8.57
CA PHE A 104 3.21 -12.84 9.02
C PHE A 104 3.77 -11.94 7.92
N ASP A 105 3.87 -12.43 6.69
CA ASP A 105 4.31 -11.65 5.52
C ASP A 105 3.38 -10.44 5.28
N LEU A 106 2.06 -10.61 5.49
CA LEU A 106 1.06 -9.54 5.40
C LEU A 106 1.15 -8.54 6.54
N ASP A 107 1.42 -9.02 7.75
CA ASP A 107 1.62 -8.16 8.92
C ASP A 107 2.83 -7.26 8.74
N ILE A 108 3.95 -7.79 8.22
CA ILE A 108 5.16 -7.00 7.92
C ILE A 108 4.88 -5.85 6.94
N GLN A 109 4.00 -6.04 5.96
CA GLN A 109 3.70 -5.02 4.96
C GLN A 109 3.05 -3.77 5.57
N HIS A 110 2.20 -3.95 6.58
CA HIS A 110 1.40 -2.87 7.17
C HIS A 110 1.94 -2.43 8.55
N ASN A 111 2.59 -3.34 9.26
CA ASN A 111 3.08 -3.17 10.62
C ASN A 111 4.57 -3.48 10.70
N LEU A 112 5.40 -2.47 10.49
CA LEU A 112 6.87 -2.60 10.58
C LEU A 112 7.35 -2.96 12.01
N SER A 113 6.52 -2.77 13.03
CA SER A 113 6.79 -3.21 14.40
C SER A 113 6.94 -4.74 14.51
N ALA A 114 6.34 -5.50 13.58
CA ALA A 114 6.47 -6.95 13.49
C ALA A 114 7.94 -7.40 13.36
N LEU A 115 8.81 -6.56 12.79
CA LEU A 115 10.26 -6.82 12.69
C LEU A 115 10.95 -6.94 14.06
N PHE A 116 10.40 -6.33 15.10
CA PHE A 116 10.95 -6.37 16.46
C PHE A 116 10.30 -7.43 17.35
N GLY A 117 9.35 -8.21 16.82
CA GLY A 117 8.60 -9.21 17.55
C GLY A 117 9.38 -10.48 17.91
N PRO A 118 8.89 -11.31 18.85
CA PRO A 118 9.58 -12.52 19.31
C PRO A 118 9.66 -13.64 18.26
N SER A 119 8.76 -13.68 17.27
CA SER A 119 8.74 -14.70 16.21
C SER A 119 9.74 -14.35 15.10
N ARG A 120 11.03 -14.59 15.36
CA ARG A 120 12.12 -14.35 14.40
C ARG A 120 12.25 -15.48 13.39
N THR A 121 11.43 -15.50 12.35
CA THR A 121 11.82 -16.15 11.09
C THR A 121 12.45 -15.08 10.19
N VAL A 122 13.73 -15.28 9.81
CA VAL A 122 14.42 -14.39 8.89
C VAL A 122 13.97 -14.76 7.48
N ASP A 123 12.84 -14.18 7.09
CA ASP A 123 12.26 -14.34 5.78
C ASP A 123 12.69 -13.22 4.85
N LYS A 124 12.67 -13.51 3.55
CA LYS A 124 13.01 -12.52 2.51
C LYS A 124 12.18 -11.24 2.64
N PHE A 125 10.92 -11.35 3.05
CA PHE A 125 10.02 -10.21 3.28
C PHE A 125 10.54 -9.31 4.41
N ALA A 126 10.87 -9.91 5.55
CA ALA A 126 11.42 -9.20 6.70
C ALA A 126 12.74 -8.49 6.36
N VAL A 127 13.62 -9.14 5.57
CA VAL A 127 14.89 -8.54 5.13
C VAL A 127 14.65 -7.33 4.24
N VAL A 128 13.76 -7.42 3.24
CA VAL A 128 13.47 -6.30 2.34
C VAL A 128 12.76 -5.16 3.08
N ALA A 129 11.86 -5.47 4.02
CA ALA A 129 11.23 -4.47 4.89
C ALA A 129 12.27 -3.74 5.75
N ALA A 130 13.19 -4.47 6.37
CA ALA A 130 14.26 -3.90 7.19
C ALA A 130 15.18 -2.99 6.36
N ILE A 131 15.60 -3.44 5.17
CA ILE A 131 16.38 -2.61 4.23
C ILE A 131 15.61 -1.33 3.90
N SER A 132 14.32 -1.46 3.56
CA SER A 132 13.48 -0.31 3.18
C SER A 132 13.33 0.71 4.31
N LEU A 133 13.20 0.24 5.55
CA LEU A 133 13.14 1.08 6.74
C LEU A 133 14.47 1.81 6.98
N VAL A 134 15.60 1.10 6.88
CA VAL A 134 16.93 1.71 7.03
C VAL A 134 17.16 2.79 5.97
N VAL A 135 16.89 2.49 4.70
CA VAL A 135 17.11 3.45 3.60
C VAL A 135 16.23 4.70 3.76
N SER A 136 14.95 4.54 4.13
CA SER A 136 14.04 5.67 4.36
C SER A 136 14.52 6.63 5.46
N ILE A 137 15.19 6.12 6.50
CA ILE A 137 15.74 6.93 7.60
C ILE A 137 17.03 7.63 7.17
N VAL A 138 17.88 6.90 6.45
CA VAL A 138 19.25 7.28 6.09
C VAL A 138 19.26 8.36 4.99
N ASP A 139 18.33 8.31 4.04
CA ASP A 139 18.33 9.19 2.86
C ASP A 139 18.18 10.67 3.19
N GLY A 140 17.38 11.02 4.21
CA GLY A 140 17.14 12.42 4.58
C GLY A 140 18.42 13.16 4.98
N PRO A 141 19.15 12.71 6.02
CA PRO A 141 20.40 13.33 6.42
C PRO A 141 21.51 13.25 5.36
N LEU A 142 21.65 12.12 4.65
CA LEU A 142 22.73 11.98 3.67
C LEU A 142 22.57 12.92 2.47
N ILE A 143 21.37 13.00 1.88
CA ILE A 143 21.18 13.84 0.70
C ILE A 143 21.32 15.33 1.05
N GLN A 144 20.89 15.73 2.25
CA GLN A 144 21.03 17.11 2.71
C GLN A 144 22.50 17.49 2.92
N ARG A 145 23.36 16.55 3.32
CA ARG A 145 24.81 16.76 3.43
C ARG A 145 25.56 16.73 2.11
N ALA A 146 24.89 16.31 1.03
CA ALA A 146 25.51 16.26 -0.29
C ALA A 146 25.72 17.66 -0.91
N SER A 147 25.06 18.70 -0.37
CA SER A 147 25.29 20.10 -0.75
C SER A 147 25.40 20.99 0.49
N THR A 148 26.52 21.67 0.63
CA THR A 148 26.78 22.66 1.69
C THR A 148 27.00 24.03 1.06
N ILE A 149 26.97 25.08 1.89
CA ILE A 149 27.19 26.45 1.44
C ILE A 149 28.51 26.94 2.03
N THR A 150 29.43 27.36 1.17
CA THR A 150 30.75 27.88 1.55
C THR A 150 31.03 29.19 0.81
N PRO A 151 31.42 30.26 1.52
CA PRO A 151 30.53 31.18 2.23
C PRO A 151 29.35 31.76 1.40
N ASN A 152 29.39 31.73 0.07
CA ASN A 152 28.29 32.20 -0.80
C ASN A 152 28.03 31.28 -1.99
N ALA A 153 28.79 30.21 -2.15
CA ALA A 153 28.66 29.26 -3.25
C ALA A 153 28.30 27.86 -2.72
N TYR A 154 27.67 27.06 -3.57
CA TYR A 154 27.41 25.66 -3.28
C TYR A 154 28.68 24.83 -3.41
N GLU A 155 28.93 24.00 -2.42
CA GLU A 155 29.97 22.98 -2.45
C GLU A 155 29.29 21.61 -2.42
N SER A 156 29.57 20.80 -3.44
CA SER A 156 28.99 19.45 -3.56
C SER A 156 29.92 18.41 -2.97
N HIS A 157 29.42 17.64 -2.01
CA HIS A 157 30.12 16.51 -1.42
C HIS A 157 29.60 15.21 -2.02
N TYR A 158 30.23 14.78 -3.13
CA TYR A 158 29.81 13.62 -3.91
C TYR A 158 29.87 12.28 -3.14
N GLU A 159 30.61 12.21 -2.04
CA GLU A 159 30.65 11.03 -1.17
C GLU A 159 29.28 10.72 -0.57
N PHE A 160 28.55 11.73 -0.10
CA PHE A 160 27.21 11.55 0.43
C PHE A 160 26.21 11.18 -0.66
N LEU A 161 26.35 11.78 -1.86
CA LEU A 161 25.53 11.40 -3.02
C LEU A 161 25.77 9.93 -3.40
N ALA A 162 27.03 9.50 -3.48
CA ALA A 162 27.38 8.13 -3.82
C ALA A 162 26.84 7.14 -2.77
N ALA A 163 26.93 7.48 -1.49
CA ALA A 163 26.38 6.67 -0.41
C ALA A 163 24.84 6.57 -0.49
N THR A 164 24.13 7.68 -0.70
CA THR A 164 22.67 7.66 -0.92
C THR A 164 22.32 6.77 -2.11
N LEU A 165 22.95 6.99 -3.27
CA LEU A 165 22.71 6.21 -4.48
C LEU A 165 22.97 4.71 -4.26
N ALA A 166 24.02 4.35 -3.54
CA ALA A 166 24.31 2.96 -3.20
C ALA A 166 23.21 2.33 -2.32
N CYS A 167 22.74 3.04 -1.28
CA CYS A 167 21.65 2.60 -0.42
C CYS A 167 20.35 2.36 -1.21
N VAL A 168 19.95 3.33 -2.05
CA VAL A 168 18.69 3.22 -2.80
C VAL A 168 18.77 2.21 -3.94
N VAL A 169 19.94 2.01 -4.57
CA VAL A 169 20.17 0.93 -5.54
C VAL A 169 20.09 -0.43 -4.86
N LEU A 170 20.67 -0.58 -3.67
CA LEU A 170 20.57 -1.81 -2.88
C LEU A 170 19.10 -2.12 -2.55
N GLN A 171 18.30 -1.12 -2.16
CA GLN A 171 16.86 -1.30 -1.94
C GLN A 171 16.13 -1.70 -3.23
N ALA A 172 16.41 -1.04 -4.36
CA ALA A 172 15.80 -1.40 -5.65
C ALA A 172 16.14 -2.83 -6.07
N LEU A 173 17.39 -3.28 -5.84
CA LEU A 173 17.80 -4.67 -6.08
C LEU A 173 17.06 -5.64 -5.15
N ALA A 174 16.92 -5.29 -3.86
CA ALA A 174 16.16 -6.08 -2.90
C ALA A 174 14.69 -6.25 -3.34
N ILE A 175 14.04 -5.16 -3.77
CA ILE A 175 12.69 -5.17 -4.37
C ILE A 175 12.66 -6.04 -5.63
N ALA A 176 13.64 -5.89 -6.53
CA ALA A 176 13.71 -6.68 -7.75
C ALA A 176 13.79 -8.19 -7.45
N THR A 177 14.48 -8.59 -6.37
CA THR A 177 14.49 -10.01 -5.97
C THR A 177 13.11 -10.54 -5.63
N LEU A 178 12.21 -9.75 -5.03
CA LEU A 178 10.84 -10.17 -4.70
C LEU A 178 9.98 -10.35 -5.96
N LEU A 179 10.24 -9.55 -6.99
CA LEU A 179 9.54 -9.67 -8.26
C LEU A 179 9.89 -10.98 -8.99
N VAL A 180 11.10 -11.53 -8.80
CA VAL A 180 11.56 -12.76 -9.49
C VAL A 180 10.55 -13.89 -9.39
N GLY A 181 10.12 -14.39 -10.55
CA GLY A 181 9.12 -15.45 -10.65
C GLY A 181 7.72 -14.98 -10.99
N TRP A 182 7.50 -13.67 -11.18
CA TRP A 182 6.21 -13.08 -11.60
C TRP A 182 5.57 -13.77 -12.81
N GLN A 183 6.40 -14.32 -13.69
CA GLN A 183 6.06 -15.16 -14.84
C GLN A 183 5.09 -16.31 -14.54
N ARG A 184 5.14 -16.84 -13.32
CA ARG A 184 4.32 -17.97 -12.88
C ARG A 184 2.89 -17.54 -12.54
N LEU A 185 2.62 -16.24 -12.37
CA LEU A 185 1.31 -15.73 -12.00
C LEU A 185 0.32 -15.80 -13.18
N CYS A 186 -0.85 -16.36 -12.91
CA CYS A 186 -1.91 -16.53 -13.91
C CYS A 186 -2.88 -15.34 -14.01
N ARG A 187 -2.79 -14.36 -13.11
CA ARG A 187 -3.68 -13.20 -13.09
C ARG A 187 -2.95 -11.99 -12.54
N GLN A 188 -3.48 -10.79 -12.77
CA GLN A 188 -3.14 -9.66 -11.90
C GLN A 188 -3.68 -10.02 -10.51
N VAL A 189 -2.77 -10.10 -9.57
CA VAL A 189 -3.06 -10.49 -8.20
C VAL A 189 -2.96 -9.25 -7.32
N SER A 190 -3.82 -9.20 -6.32
CA SER A 190 -3.84 -8.17 -5.28
C SER A 190 -3.81 -8.87 -3.92
N LEU A 191 -3.36 -8.15 -2.89
CA LEU A 191 -3.48 -8.61 -1.50
C LEU A 191 -4.76 -8.08 -0.84
N ASP A 192 -5.78 -7.76 -1.65
CA ASP A 192 -7.09 -7.37 -1.15
C ASP A 192 -7.75 -8.52 -0.39
N ALA A 193 -8.45 -8.17 0.70
CA ALA A 193 -9.13 -9.13 1.56
C ALA A 193 -10.07 -10.08 0.81
N PHE A 194 -10.68 -9.62 -0.30
CA PHE A 194 -11.53 -10.45 -1.17
C PHE A 194 -10.76 -11.49 -1.98
N GLU A 195 -9.57 -11.15 -2.51
CA GLU A 195 -8.74 -12.13 -3.24
C GLU A 195 -8.16 -13.16 -2.28
N MET A 196 -7.72 -12.69 -1.11
CA MET A 196 -7.23 -13.58 -0.06
C MET A 196 -8.34 -14.51 0.46
N SER A 197 -9.53 -14.01 0.77
CA SER A 197 -10.63 -14.86 1.27
C SER A 197 -11.08 -15.90 0.23
N LYS A 198 -11.06 -15.53 -1.06
CA LYS A 198 -11.26 -16.48 -2.15
C LYS A 198 -10.18 -17.57 -2.20
N ALA A 199 -8.91 -17.20 -1.99
CA ALA A 199 -7.81 -18.17 -1.93
C ALA A 199 -7.87 -19.08 -0.69
N LEU A 200 -8.50 -18.61 0.40
CA LEU A 200 -8.77 -19.37 1.62
C LEU A 200 -10.06 -20.22 1.52
N GLU A 201 -10.68 -20.31 0.35
CA GLU A 201 -11.89 -21.10 0.08
C GLU A 201 -13.13 -20.65 0.87
N GLU A 202 -13.31 -19.34 1.10
CA GLU A 202 -14.48 -18.78 1.77
C GLU A 202 -15.81 -19.23 1.11
N PRO A 203 -16.75 -19.87 1.85
CA PRO A 203 -17.98 -20.44 1.30
C PRO A 203 -18.81 -19.49 0.44
N LEU A 204 -18.82 -18.20 0.80
CA LEU A 204 -19.56 -17.17 0.06
C LEU A 204 -18.97 -16.87 -1.33
N LEU A 205 -17.70 -17.18 -1.56
CA LEU A 205 -16.96 -16.88 -2.80
C LEU A 205 -16.69 -18.14 -3.66
N GLN A 206 -17.13 -19.31 -3.23
CA GLN A 206 -16.89 -20.61 -3.91
C GLN A 206 -17.62 -20.75 -5.25
N ASN A 207 -18.68 -19.98 -5.50
CA ASN A 207 -19.49 -20.08 -6.72
C ASN A 207 -18.81 -19.52 -7.99
N GLY A 208 -17.58 -18.99 -7.87
CA GLY A 208 -16.77 -18.50 -8.98
C GLY A 208 -15.56 -19.38 -9.29
N SER A 209 -15.00 -19.23 -10.50
CA SER A 209 -13.72 -19.86 -10.85
C SER A 209 -12.62 -19.36 -9.93
N SER A 210 -11.84 -20.26 -9.30
CA SER A 210 -10.66 -19.91 -8.48
C SER A 210 -9.68 -18.99 -9.25
N ASN A 211 -9.55 -19.20 -10.56
CA ASN A 211 -8.69 -18.42 -11.46
C ASN A 211 -9.32 -17.11 -11.99
N GLY A 212 -10.59 -16.82 -11.69
CA GLY A 212 -11.29 -15.60 -12.13
C GLY A 212 -10.98 -14.35 -11.31
N THR A 213 -11.32 -13.18 -11.84
CA THR A 213 -11.20 -11.89 -11.12
C THR A 213 -12.27 -11.71 -10.05
N ILE A 214 -12.12 -10.73 -9.15
CA ILE A 214 -13.18 -10.38 -8.18
C ILE A 214 -14.46 -9.98 -8.92
N ASP A 215 -14.36 -9.18 -9.97
CA ASP A 215 -15.51 -8.72 -10.75
C ASP A 215 -16.32 -9.89 -11.33
N ASP A 216 -15.63 -10.94 -11.82
CA ASP A 216 -16.26 -12.17 -12.32
C ASP A 216 -17.02 -12.92 -11.22
N VAL A 217 -16.52 -12.88 -9.97
CA VAL A 217 -17.15 -13.55 -8.82
C VAL A 217 -18.34 -12.74 -8.31
N LEU A 218 -18.18 -11.42 -8.14
CA LEU A 218 -19.24 -10.53 -7.69
C LEU A 218 -20.43 -10.50 -8.66
N ALA A 219 -20.16 -10.60 -9.96
CA ALA A 219 -21.21 -10.73 -10.97
C ALA A 219 -22.08 -11.99 -10.79
N ARG A 220 -21.53 -13.07 -10.19
CA ARG A 220 -22.25 -14.34 -9.95
C ARG A 220 -22.90 -14.42 -8.58
N VAL A 221 -22.25 -13.88 -7.55
CA VAL A 221 -22.75 -13.90 -6.17
C VAL A 221 -23.91 -12.90 -5.98
N GLY A 222 -23.89 -11.78 -6.71
CA GLY A 222 -24.92 -10.75 -6.60
C GLY A 222 -24.79 -9.92 -5.32
N ARG A 223 -25.89 -9.27 -4.91
CA ARG A 223 -25.90 -8.36 -3.75
C ARG A 223 -26.22 -9.13 -2.47
N VAL A 224 -25.20 -9.56 -1.74
CA VAL A 224 -25.34 -10.20 -0.42
C VAL A 224 -24.96 -9.19 0.67
N PRO A 225 -25.86 -8.88 1.63
CA PRO A 225 -25.51 -8.01 2.75
C PRO A 225 -24.53 -8.72 3.70
N LEU A 226 -23.39 -8.10 3.96
CA LEU A 226 -22.38 -8.60 4.90
C LEU A 226 -22.57 -7.93 6.27
N ARG A 227 -22.62 -8.72 7.36
CA ARG A 227 -22.60 -8.23 8.74
C ARG A 227 -21.36 -8.78 9.44
N TYR A 228 -20.57 -7.88 10.04
CA TYR A 228 -19.37 -8.22 10.79
C TYR A 228 -19.54 -7.78 12.26
N GLY A 229 -19.13 -8.65 13.20
CA GLY A 229 -19.15 -8.33 14.64
C GLY A 229 -20.55 -8.16 15.23
N GLU A 230 -21.42 -9.17 15.12
CA GLU A 230 -22.74 -9.13 15.75
C GLU A 230 -22.61 -8.89 17.26
N ILE A 231 -22.97 -7.68 17.68
CA ILE A 231 -23.10 -7.33 19.10
C ILE A 231 -24.39 -8.00 19.56
N LEU A 232 -24.28 -9.15 20.23
CA LEU A 232 -25.42 -9.75 20.91
C LEU A 232 -26.05 -8.68 21.81
N PRO A 233 -27.36 -8.42 21.73
CA PRO A 233 -28.02 -7.55 22.70
C PRO A 233 -27.76 -8.17 24.07
N VAL A 234 -27.10 -7.44 24.96
CA VAL A 234 -27.08 -7.79 26.38
C VAL A 234 -28.55 -7.91 26.79
N GLU A 235 -28.99 -9.09 27.23
CA GLU A 235 -30.34 -9.29 27.77
C GLU A 235 -30.50 -8.44 29.04
N GLY A 236 -30.95 -7.21 28.81
CA GLY A 236 -31.21 -6.17 29.79
C GLY A 236 -31.76 -4.95 29.04
N PRO A 237 -32.67 -4.14 29.64
CA PRO A 237 -33.41 -3.14 28.87
C PRO A 237 -32.47 -2.07 28.33
N ILE A 238 -32.27 -2.06 27.00
CA ILE A 238 -31.61 -0.94 26.31
C ILE A 238 -32.64 0.19 26.23
N PRO A 239 -32.38 1.38 26.81
CA PRO A 239 -33.28 2.51 26.67
C PRO A 239 -33.31 2.93 25.21
N VAL A 240 -34.49 2.83 24.61
CA VAL A 240 -34.75 3.26 23.24
C VAL A 240 -34.41 4.73 23.11
N MET A 241 -33.45 5.05 22.25
CA MET A 241 -33.17 6.40 21.77
C MET A 241 -34.46 6.96 21.16
N SER A 242 -35.11 7.86 21.89
CA SER A 242 -36.43 8.40 21.56
C SER A 242 -36.39 9.23 20.28
N GLN A 243 -36.85 8.65 19.17
CA GLN A 243 -37.38 9.40 18.05
C GLN A 243 -38.75 10.01 18.42
N HIS A 244 -38.74 11.04 19.26
CA HIS A 244 -39.88 11.96 19.39
C HIS A 244 -39.56 13.26 18.65
N LEU A 245 -39.68 13.22 17.32
CA LEU A 245 -39.77 14.44 16.52
C LEU A 245 -40.61 14.20 15.25
N LYS A 246 -41.88 13.81 15.45
CA LYS A 246 -43.03 14.19 14.59
C LYS A 246 -44.30 13.50 15.08
N GLU A 247 -45.04 14.18 15.94
CA GLU A 247 -46.51 14.28 15.88
C GLU A 247 -47.00 15.16 17.03
N SER A 248 -47.00 16.46 16.79
CA SER A 248 -47.79 17.41 17.57
C SER A 248 -48.25 18.51 16.60
N GLN A 249 -49.25 18.16 15.79
CA GLN A 249 -50.20 19.11 15.22
C GLN A 249 -51.50 18.33 14.96
N GLY A 250 -52.51 18.57 15.79
CA GLY A 250 -53.83 18.01 15.57
C GLY A 250 -54.73 18.02 16.79
N THR A 251 -55.49 19.12 16.92
CA THR A 251 -56.82 19.17 17.56
C THR A 251 -56.93 18.99 19.07
N SER A 252 -56.86 20.14 19.76
CA SER A 252 -57.77 20.54 20.84
C SER A 252 -59.23 20.17 20.52
N VAL A 253 -59.96 19.67 21.52
CA VAL A 253 -61.30 20.13 21.95
C VAL A 253 -61.75 19.35 23.19
N ALA A 254 -62.05 20.11 24.25
CA ALA A 254 -63.05 19.95 25.33
C ALA A 254 -63.39 18.53 25.86
N GLY A 255 -63.51 18.30 27.16
CA GLY A 255 -63.67 19.18 28.32
C GLY A 255 -64.53 18.46 29.37
N SER A 256 -64.44 18.94 30.62
CA SER A 256 -65.34 18.64 31.77
C SER A 256 -65.38 17.18 32.23
N GLY A 257 -65.23 16.81 33.49
CA GLY A 257 -65.28 17.47 34.79
C GLY A 257 -65.40 16.36 35.84
N ASP A 258 -65.42 16.76 37.11
CA ASP A 258 -65.77 15.99 38.31
C ASP A 258 -64.61 15.33 39.10
N LEU A 259 -64.19 16.12 40.09
CA LEU A 259 -63.67 15.76 41.42
C LEU A 259 -64.84 15.25 42.32
N PRO A 260 -64.61 14.93 43.61
CA PRO A 260 -63.63 14.02 44.24
C PRO A 260 -64.39 13.10 45.26
N VAL A 261 -63.77 12.80 46.41
CA VAL A 261 -64.26 12.13 47.66
C VAL A 261 -63.67 10.72 47.75
N GLU A 262 -62.83 10.34 48.74
CA GLU A 262 -62.51 10.84 50.07
C GLU A 262 -61.07 10.45 50.45
#